data_AF-A0A1S5VFT9-F1
#
_entry.id   AF-A0A1S5VFT9-F1
#
_cell.length_a   1.000
_cell.length_b   1.000
_cell.length_c   1.000
_cell.angle_alpha   90.00
_cell.angle_beta   90.00
_cell.angle_gamma   90.00
#
_symmetry.space_group_name_H-M   'P 1'
#
loop_
_entity.id
_entity.type
_entity.pdbx_description
1 polymer ?
#
loop_
_entity_poly.entity_id
_entity_poly.type
_entity_poly.pdbx_seq_one_letter_code
_entity_poly.pdbx_strand_id
1 'polypeptide(L)'
;MPFMTLGISILYKKPTKAPPSLFQFLAPMSLEVWLALMAAYVFTSLLFFVCGRICPAEWNNPYPCVEEPEVLENQFTLTNSLWFTIGSIMQQGSEIAPIGTSTRVMAGVWWFFCLIMANAYTANLASSLTVENVHRPIKSAEDLANLNGEIKYGAKKDGATYLFFKGSNYSTYAKMYKYMEDNADDVFP
;
A
#
# COMPACT_ATOMS: atom_id res chain seq x y z
N MET A 1 40.39 35.21 12.37
CA MET A 1 39.81 33.96 11.81
C MET A 1 38.42 33.79 12.41
N PRO A 2 37.39 33.46 11.62
CA PRO A 2 36.08 33.15 12.19
C PRO A 2 36.18 31.90 13.08
N PHE A 3 35.59 31.94 14.27
CA PHE A 3 35.68 30.86 15.27
C PHE A 3 34.56 29.82 15.11
N MET A 4 33.50 30.14 14.37
CA MET A 4 32.36 29.26 14.12
C MET A 4 31.70 29.62 12.78
N THR A 5 31.41 28.61 11.97
CA THR A 5 30.68 28.74 10.70
C THR A 5 29.21 28.40 10.92
N LEU A 6 28.33 29.36 10.67
CA LEU A 6 26.88 29.21 10.80
C LEU A 6 26.19 29.61 9.48
N GLY A 7 24.94 29.21 9.32
CA GLY A 7 24.11 29.56 8.17
C GLY A 7 22.67 29.88 8.59
N ILE A 8 21.88 30.40 7.65
CA ILE A 8 20.46 30.67 7.86
C ILE A 8 19.71 29.34 7.86
N SER A 9 18.92 29.08 8.90
CA SER A 9 18.08 27.89 9.03
C SER A 9 16.61 28.27 9.24
N ILE A 10 15.71 27.35 8.89
CA ILE A 10 14.27 27.52 9.07
C ILE A 10 13.85 26.66 10.26
N LEU A 11 13.20 27.28 11.24
CA LEU A 11 12.61 26.59 12.38
C LEU A 11 11.09 26.56 12.21
N TYR A 12 10.50 25.37 12.28
CA TYR A 12 9.05 25.19 12.22
C TYR A 12 8.59 24.09 13.18
N LYS A 13 7.29 24.08 13.50
CA LYS A 13 6.69 23.11 14.41
C LYS A 13 6.87 21.69 13.87
N LYS A 14 7.25 20.74 14.74
CA LYS A 14 7.32 19.32 14.39
C LYS A 14 5.98 18.88 13.76
N PRO A 15 5.99 18.31 12.54
CA PRO A 15 4.75 17.92 11.88
C PRO A 15 4.00 16.87 12.70
N THR A 16 2.68 17.00 12.76
CA THR A 16 1.80 16.01 13.39
C THR A 16 1.58 14.82 12.45
N LYS A 17 1.32 13.63 13.02
CA LYS A 17 1.00 12.43 12.24
C LYS A 17 -0.20 12.71 11.33
N ALA A 18 -0.08 12.40 10.04
CA ALA A 18 -1.22 12.50 9.13
C ALA A 18 -2.32 11.52 9.57
N PRO A 19 -3.61 11.90 9.49
CA PRO A 19 -4.69 10.99 9.80
C PRO A 19 -4.65 9.78 8.83
N PRO A 20 -4.95 8.57 9.31
CA PRO A 20 -4.96 7.39 8.45
C PRO A 20 -6.04 7.52 7.38
N SER A 21 -5.71 7.13 6.14
CA SER A 21 -6.69 7.11 5.04
C SER A 21 -7.62 5.90 5.16
N LEU A 22 -8.84 5.99 4.63
CA LEU A 22 -9.84 4.90 4.71
C LEU A 22 -9.35 3.58 4.09
N PHE A 23 -8.51 3.65 3.05
CA PHE A 23 -7.97 2.48 2.35
C PHE A 23 -6.52 2.15 2.73
N GLN A 24 -6.05 2.61 3.90
CA GLN A 24 -4.68 2.35 4.35
C GLN A 24 -4.38 0.85 4.52
N PHE A 25 -5.39 0.00 4.70
CA PHE A 25 -5.21 -1.44 4.73
C PHE A 25 -4.84 -2.06 3.37
N LEU A 26 -5.11 -1.38 2.24
CA LEU A 26 -4.64 -1.83 0.91
C LEU A 26 -3.21 -1.36 0.60
N ALA A 27 -2.73 -0.32 1.28
CA ALA A 27 -1.42 0.28 1.07
C ALA A 27 -0.19 -0.65 1.22
N PRO A 28 -0.22 -1.75 2.01
CA PRO A 28 0.93 -2.64 2.15
C PRO A 28 1.36 -3.36 0.87
N MET A 29 0.49 -3.42 -0.14
CA MET A 29 0.79 -4.01 -1.45
C MET A 29 0.45 -3.04 -2.56
N SER A 30 1.27 -3.02 -3.62
CA SER A 30 1.01 -2.18 -4.78
C SER A 30 -0.23 -2.65 -5.55
N LEU A 31 -0.84 -1.73 -6.31
CA LEU A 31 -1.98 -2.05 -7.17
C LEU A 31 -1.65 -3.19 -8.16
N GLU A 32 -0.42 -3.24 -8.67
CA GLU A 32 0.05 -4.28 -9.59
C GLU A 32 -0.04 -5.67 -8.95
N VAL A 33 0.38 -5.80 -7.69
CA VAL A 33 0.32 -7.08 -6.95
C VAL A 33 -1.14 -7.48 -6.70
N TRP A 34 -2.02 -6.53 -6.39
CA TRP A 34 -3.45 -6.79 -6.24
C TRP A 34 -4.10 -7.30 -7.53
N LEU A 35 -3.78 -6.67 -8.66
CA LEU A 35 -4.26 -7.11 -9.98
C LEU A 35 -3.71 -8.48 -10.35
N ALA A 36 -2.42 -8.74 -10.10
CA ALA A 36 -1.81 -10.05 -10.30
C ALA A 36 -2.46 -11.13 -9.43
N LEU A 37 -2.79 -10.81 -8.17
CA LEU A 37 -3.49 -11.73 -7.26
C LEU A 37 -4.90 -12.06 -7.78
N MET A 38 -5.66 -11.07 -8.27
CA MET A 38 -6.97 -11.32 -8.86
C MET A 38 -6.86 -12.19 -10.13
N ALA A 39 -5.86 -11.94 -10.99
CA ALA A 39 -5.62 -12.75 -12.18
C ALA A 39 -5.25 -14.20 -11.81
N ALA A 40 -4.33 -14.37 -10.85
CA ALA A 40 -3.91 -15.68 -10.37
C ALA A 40 -5.06 -16.46 -9.71
N TYR A 41 -5.93 -15.77 -8.98
CA TYR A 41 -7.17 -16.32 -8.43
C TYR A 41 -8.07 -16.89 -9.53
N VAL A 42 -8.49 -16.06 -10.49
CA VAL A 42 -9.38 -16.50 -11.58
C VAL A 42 -8.76 -17.65 -12.38
N PHE A 43 -7.47 -17.53 -12.70
CA PHE A 43 -6.73 -18.58 -13.42
C PHE A 43 -6.75 -19.90 -12.66
N THR A 44 -6.46 -19.87 -11.36
CA THR A 44 -6.41 -21.08 -10.54
C THR A 44 -7.79 -21.70 -10.34
N SER A 45 -8.84 -20.90 -10.15
CA SER A 45 -10.22 -21.40 -10.07
C SER A 45 -10.66 -22.10 -11.35
N LEU A 46 -10.28 -21.55 -12.51
CA LEU A 46 -10.53 -22.18 -13.81
C LEU A 46 -9.73 -23.48 -13.97
N LEU A 47 -8.47 -23.52 -13.52
CA LEU A 47 -7.68 -24.74 -13.51
C LEU A 47 -8.30 -25.83 -12.64
N PHE A 48 -8.80 -25.49 -11.43
CA PHE A 48 -9.54 -26.44 -10.59
C PHE A 48 -10.78 -26.98 -11.27
N PHE A 49 -11.54 -26.10 -11.92
CA PHE A 49 -12.72 -26.52 -12.68
C PHE A 49 -12.36 -27.48 -13.82
N VAL A 50 -11.37 -27.15 -14.65
CA VAL A 50 -10.97 -27.98 -15.79
C VAL A 50 -10.35 -29.31 -15.34
N CYS A 51 -9.38 -29.27 -14.43
CA CYS A 51 -8.72 -30.47 -13.91
C CYS A 51 -9.70 -31.37 -13.15
N GLY A 52 -10.63 -30.79 -12.39
CA GLY A 52 -11.69 -31.53 -11.71
C GLY A 52 -12.54 -32.33 -12.69
N ARG A 53 -12.90 -31.76 -13.85
CA ARG A 53 -13.70 -32.45 -14.87
C ARG A 53 -12.92 -33.54 -15.63
N ILE A 54 -11.64 -33.32 -15.87
CA ILE A 54 -10.79 -34.28 -16.60
C ILE A 54 -10.39 -35.45 -15.70
N CYS A 55 -10.23 -35.24 -14.39
CA CYS A 55 -9.78 -36.27 -13.47
C CYS A 55 -10.93 -37.25 -13.13
N PRO A 56 -10.85 -38.54 -13.54
CA PRO A 56 -11.91 -39.51 -13.26
C PRO A 56 -12.10 -39.77 -11.76
N ALA A 57 -11.03 -39.63 -10.97
CA ALA A 57 -11.04 -39.85 -9.52
C ALA A 57 -11.83 -38.79 -8.72
N GLU A 58 -12.18 -37.66 -9.34
CA GLU A 58 -13.02 -36.61 -8.73
C GLU A 58 -14.52 -36.88 -8.91
N TRP A 59 -14.87 -37.82 -9.79
CA TRP A 59 -16.25 -38.23 -10.01
C TRP A 59 -16.60 -39.30 -8.97
N ASN A 60 -17.47 -38.92 -8.02
CA ASN A 60 -17.87 -39.81 -6.93
C ASN A 60 -19.32 -40.19 -7.03
N ASN A 61 -19.62 -41.37 -6.50
CA ASN A 61 -20.99 -41.84 -6.34
C ASN A 61 -21.62 -41.15 -5.11
N PRO A 62 -22.69 -40.36 -5.27
CA PRO A 62 -23.40 -39.75 -4.14
C PRO A 62 -24.04 -40.78 -3.19
N TYR A 63 -24.29 -42.01 -3.66
CA TYR A 63 -24.89 -43.10 -2.87
C TYR A 63 -23.95 -44.32 -2.83
N PRO A 64 -23.06 -44.42 -1.82
CA PRO A 64 -22.08 -45.51 -1.71
C PRO A 64 -22.68 -46.92 -1.65
N CYS A 65 -23.98 -47.03 -1.33
CA CYS A 65 -24.71 -48.30 -1.21
C CYS A 65 -25.19 -48.87 -2.56
N VAL A 66 -25.08 -48.12 -3.66
CA VAL A 66 -25.45 -48.56 -5.01
C VAL A 66 -24.16 -48.83 -5.78
N GLU A 67 -23.90 -50.10 -6.11
CA GLU A 67 -22.64 -50.52 -6.76
C GLU A 67 -22.50 -49.99 -8.20
N GLU A 68 -23.62 -49.80 -8.92
CA GLU A 68 -23.66 -49.23 -10.27
C GLU A 68 -24.53 -47.96 -10.31
N PRO A 69 -23.96 -46.77 -10.01
CA PRO A 69 -24.69 -45.52 -10.07
C PRO A 69 -24.92 -45.07 -11.52
N GLU A 70 -26.13 -44.60 -11.84
CA GLU A 70 -26.46 -44.01 -13.14
C GLU A 70 -25.81 -42.62 -13.35
N VAL A 71 -25.46 -41.92 -12.27
CA VAL A 71 -24.89 -40.57 -12.30
C VAL A 71 -23.75 -40.45 -11.29
N LEU A 72 -22.58 -39.95 -11.73
CA LEU A 72 -21.50 -39.53 -10.84
C LEU A 72 -21.53 -38.01 -10.67
N GLU A 73 -21.25 -37.55 -9.45
CA GLU A 73 -21.18 -36.13 -9.12
C GLU A 73 -19.73 -35.69 -8.94
N ASN A 74 -19.46 -34.46 -9.38
CA ASN A 74 -18.16 -33.82 -9.24
C ASN A 74 -18.29 -32.57 -8.37
N GLN A 75 -17.51 -32.51 -7.29
CA GLN A 75 -17.58 -31.42 -6.33
C GLN A 75 -17.06 -30.08 -6.89
N PHE A 76 -16.19 -30.12 -7.93
CA PHE A 76 -15.64 -28.95 -8.60
C PHE A 76 -16.60 -28.42 -9.69
N THR A 77 -17.67 -27.76 -9.26
CA THR A 77 -18.41 -26.81 -10.11
C THR A 77 -17.64 -25.49 -10.20
N LEU A 78 -17.99 -24.60 -11.15
CA LEU A 78 -17.30 -23.31 -11.30
C LEU A 78 -17.40 -22.48 -10.00
N THR A 79 -18.59 -22.41 -9.43
CA THR A 79 -18.85 -21.70 -8.16
C THR A 79 -18.08 -22.34 -7.00
N ASN A 80 -18.07 -23.68 -6.91
CA ASN A 80 -17.33 -24.40 -5.87
C ASN A 80 -15.82 -24.24 -6.02
N SER A 81 -15.31 -24.17 -7.25
CA SER A 81 -13.90 -23.94 -7.53
C SER A 81 -13.47 -22.53 -7.12
N LEU A 82 -14.30 -21.52 -7.42
CA LEU A 82 -14.10 -20.14 -6.94
C LEU A 82 -14.11 -20.10 -5.40
N TRP A 83 -15.11 -20.75 -4.78
CA TRP A 83 -15.24 -20.82 -3.33
C TRP A 83 -14.04 -21.49 -2.64
N PHE A 84 -13.57 -22.61 -3.18
CA PHE A 84 -12.36 -23.30 -2.72
C PHE A 84 -11.12 -22.39 -2.77
N THR A 85 -10.93 -21.69 -3.90
CA THR A 85 -9.76 -20.83 -4.09
C THR A 85 -9.78 -19.58 -3.21
N ILE A 86 -10.94 -18.96 -2.99
CA ILE A 86 -11.04 -17.79 -2.10
C ILE A 86 -10.87 -18.18 -0.63
N GLY A 87 -11.43 -19.31 -0.20
CA GLY A 87 -11.26 -19.84 1.16
C GLY A 87 -9.79 -20.15 1.49
N SER A 88 -9.01 -20.56 0.48
CA SER A 88 -7.56 -20.77 0.60
C SER A 88 -6.79 -19.46 0.77
N ILE A 89 -7.13 -18.39 0.03
CA ILE A 89 -6.51 -17.06 0.19
C ILE A 89 -6.80 -16.51 1.60
N MET A 90 -8.04 -16.69 2.07
CA MET A 90 -8.47 -16.23 3.39
C MET A 90 -7.97 -17.11 4.55
N GLN A 91 -7.28 -18.21 4.27
CA GLN A 91 -6.80 -19.19 5.26
C GLN A 91 -7.93 -19.79 6.14
N GLN A 92 -9.17 -19.82 5.64
CA GLN A 92 -10.32 -20.37 6.36
C GLN A 92 -10.62 -21.83 5.99
N GLY A 93 -10.04 -22.31 4.89
CA GLY A 93 -10.35 -23.63 4.33
C GLY A 93 -11.72 -23.67 3.65
N SER A 94 -12.10 -24.85 3.19
CA SER A 94 -13.39 -25.12 2.55
C SER A 94 -13.85 -26.53 2.86
N GLU A 95 -15.16 -26.77 2.79
CA GLU A 95 -15.74 -28.10 2.90
C GLU A 95 -15.38 -29.00 1.70
N ILE A 96 -15.13 -28.39 0.55
CA ILE A 96 -14.70 -29.07 -0.67
C ILE A 96 -13.21 -29.45 -0.52
N ALA A 97 -12.88 -30.72 -0.77
CA ALA A 97 -11.52 -31.22 -0.70
C ALA A 97 -11.17 -32.01 -1.98
N PRO A 98 -10.00 -31.76 -2.60
CA PRO A 98 -9.56 -32.53 -3.75
C PRO A 98 -9.24 -33.99 -3.38
N ILE A 99 -9.71 -34.91 -4.21
CA ILE A 99 -9.62 -36.36 -3.97
C ILE A 99 -8.53 -36.98 -4.84
N GLY A 100 -8.45 -36.59 -6.10
CA GLY A 100 -7.45 -37.04 -7.05
C GLY A 100 -6.03 -36.59 -6.69
N THR A 101 -5.02 -37.39 -7.05
CA THR A 101 -3.62 -37.03 -6.79
C THR A 101 -3.22 -35.75 -7.52
N SER A 102 -3.69 -35.54 -8.75
CA SER A 102 -3.39 -34.34 -9.56
C SER A 102 -3.98 -33.07 -8.95
N THR A 103 -5.24 -33.09 -8.54
CA THR A 103 -5.94 -31.97 -7.90
C THR A 103 -5.38 -31.65 -6.52
N ARG A 104 -4.92 -32.66 -5.76
CA ARG A 104 -4.21 -32.48 -4.49
C ARG A 104 -2.86 -31.79 -4.66
N VAL A 105 -2.07 -32.18 -5.65
CA VAL A 105 -0.79 -31.50 -5.94
C VAL A 105 -1.04 -30.04 -6.32
N MET A 106 -2.06 -29.79 -7.16
CA MET A 106 -2.45 -28.43 -7.55
C MET A 106 -2.90 -27.60 -6.33
N ALA A 107 -3.68 -28.17 -5.42
CA ALA A 107 -4.06 -27.53 -4.17
C ALA A 107 -2.86 -27.25 -3.27
N GLY A 108 -1.89 -28.16 -3.18
CA GLY A 108 -0.64 -27.93 -2.45
C GLY A 108 0.14 -26.73 -2.97
N VAL A 109 0.28 -26.60 -4.29
CA VAL A 109 0.94 -25.44 -4.93
C VAL A 109 0.18 -24.15 -4.65
N TRP A 110 -1.16 -24.18 -4.78
CA TRP A 110 -2.00 -23.02 -4.49
C TRP A 110 -1.93 -22.59 -3.02
N TRP A 111 -2.00 -23.54 -2.08
CA TRP A 111 -1.86 -23.26 -0.65
C TRP A 111 -0.50 -22.68 -0.30
N PHE A 112 0.57 -23.20 -0.90
CA PHE A 112 1.91 -22.64 -0.71
C PHE A 112 2.01 -21.19 -1.20
N PHE A 113 1.43 -20.91 -2.37
CA PHE A 113 1.31 -19.54 -2.89
C PHE A 113 0.50 -18.64 -1.93
N CYS A 114 -0.68 -19.06 -1.48
CA CYS A 114 -1.50 -18.30 -0.53
C CYS A 114 -0.75 -18.02 0.78
N LEU A 115 -0.01 -19.00 1.31
CA LEU A 115 0.79 -18.84 2.53
C LEU A 115 1.88 -17.78 2.36
N ILE A 116 2.61 -17.79 1.24
CA ILE A 116 3.63 -16.77 0.96
C ILE A 116 2.98 -15.39 0.86
N MET A 117 1.87 -15.27 0.13
CA MET A 117 1.18 -14.00 -0.04
C MET A 117 0.63 -13.44 1.27
N ALA A 118 0.03 -14.28 2.11
CA ALA A 118 -0.48 -13.87 3.41
C ALA A 118 0.63 -13.38 4.35
N ASN A 119 1.76 -14.09 4.36
CA ASN A 119 2.92 -13.71 5.18
C ASN A 119 3.57 -12.41 4.67
N ALA A 120 3.68 -12.22 3.35
CA ALA A 120 4.19 -11.00 2.76
C ALA A 120 3.29 -9.80 3.08
N TYR A 121 1.97 -9.96 2.96
CA TYR A 121 1.01 -8.92 3.35
C TYR A 121 1.14 -8.55 4.83
N THR A 122 1.20 -9.56 5.71
CA THR A 122 1.35 -9.34 7.15
C THR A 122 2.66 -8.64 7.49
N ALA A 123 3.77 -9.02 6.85
CA ALA A 123 5.07 -8.37 7.04
C ALA A 123 5.07 -6.92 6.56
N ASN A 124 4.52 -6.64 5.38
CA ASN A 124 4.45 -5.29 4.82
C ASN A 124 3.48 -4.39 5.62
N LEU A 125 2.40 -4.96 6.12
CA LEU A 125 1.45 -4.27 6.99
C LEU A 125 2.14 -3.88 8.30
N ALA A 126 2.86 -4.81 8.94
CA ALA A 126 3.65 -4.53 10.14
C ALA A 126 4.71 -3.44 9.89
N SER A 127 5.41 -3.51 8.75
CA SER A 127 6.36 -2.46 8.35
C SER A 127 5.66 -1.10 8.19
N SER A 128 4.51 -1.06 7.54
CA SER A 128 3.74 0.18 7.33
C SER A 128 3.18 0.76 8.64
N LEU A 129 2.90 -0.06 9.64
CA LEU A 129 2.46 0.38 10.98
C LEU A 129 3.61 0.93 11.82
N THR A 130 4.85 0.49 11.59
CA THR A 130 6.03 1.00 12.30
C THR A 130 6.60 2.27 11.67
N VAL A 131 6.42 2.46 10.36
CA VAL A 131 6.84 3.68 9.68
C VAL A 131 5.86 4.81 9.96
N GLU A 132 6.28 5.77 10.79
CA GLU A 132 5.54 7.01 10.96
C GLU A 132 5.70 7.87 9.69
N ASN A 133 4.64 7.95 8.87
CA ASN A 133 4.57 8.89 7.76
C ASN A 133 4.40 10.32 8.30
N VAL A 134 5.52 10.94 8.68
CA VAL A 134 5.59 12.36 9.01
C VAL A 134 5.59 13.14 7.69
N HIS A 135 4.43 13.66 7.30
CA HIS A 135 4.34 14.56 6.16
C HIS A 135 5.14 15.84 6.47
N ARG A 136 6.24 16.04 5.74
CA ARG A 136 7.06 17.25 5.84
C ARG A 136 6.63 18.21 4.73
N PRO A 137 5.87 19.27 5.04
CA PRO A 137 5.36 20.18 4.01
C PRO A 137 6.47 21.02 3.36
N ILE A 138 7.61 21.20 4.04
CA ILE A 138 8.72 22.04 3.56
C ILE A 138 10.00 21.21 3.58
N LYS A 139 10.63 20.99 2.41
CA LYS A 139 11.96 20.37 2.29
C LYS A 139 13.04 21.41 1.97
N SER A 140 12.68 22.47 1.23
CA SER A 140 13.57 23.57 0.84
C SER A 140 12.94 24.94 1.08
N ALA A 141 13.78 25.98 1.11
CA ALA A 141 13.33 27.38 1.12
C ALA A 141 12.53 27.73 -0.16
N GLU A 142 12.78 27.02 -1.27
CA GLU A 142 12.03 27.18 -2.52
C GLU A 142 10.60 26.67 -2.38
N ASP A 143 10.41 25.53 -1.72
CA ASP A 143 9.07 25.02 -1.42
C ASP A 143 8.31 26.06 -0.61
N LEU A 144 8.94 26.63 0.42
CA LEU A 144 8.36 27.66 1.26
C LEU A 144 7.95 28.93 0.47
N ALA A 145 8.80 29.37 -0.46
CA ALA A 145 8.51 30.53 -1.31
C ALA A 145 7.37 30.26 -2.30
N ASN A 146 7.21 29.02 -2.76
CA ASN A 146 6.18 28.62 -3.72
C ASN A 146 4.82 28.31 -3.06
N LEU A 147 4.75 28.17 -1.74
CA LEU A 147 3.50 27.92 -1.00
C LEU A 147 2.53 29.12 -0.94
N ASN A 148 2.84 30.25 -1.63
CA ASN A 148 1.96 31.42 -1.79
C ASN A 148 1.26 31.90 -0.50
N GLY A 149 1.93 31.79 0.66
CA GLY A 149 1.41 32.25 1.94
C GLY A 149 0.53 31.28 2.71
N GLU A 150 0.43 30.00 2.32
CA GLU A 150 -0.25 28.97 3.13
C GLU A 150 0.40 28.82 4.52
N ILE A 151 1.73 28.96 4.57
CA ILE A 151 2.51 29.01 5.80
C ILE A 151 3.18 30.37 5.89
N LYS A 152 2.88 31.13 6.94
CA LYS A 152 3.54 32.41 7.23
C LYS A 152 5.00 32.18 7.60
N TYR A 153 5.91 32.96 7.03
CA TYR A 153 7.35 32.89 7.32
C TYR A 153 7.99 34.27 7.37
N GLY A 154 8.99 34.42 8.25
CA GLY A 154 9.62 35.71 8.55
C GLY A 154 11.05 35.61 9.08
N ALA A 155 11.70 36.77 9.15
CA ALA A 155 12.97 36.97 9.83
C ALA A 155 12.86 38.18 10.78
N LYS A 156 13.73 38.28 11.78
CA LYS A 156 13.74 39.43 12.69
C LYS A 156 13.89 40.76 11.93
N LYS A 157 13.04 41.75 12.23
CA LYS A 157 13.09 43.09 11.64
C LYS A 157 14.48 43.71 11.83
N ASP A 158 15.02 44.30 10.77
CA ASP A 158 16.37 44.89 10.71
C ASP A 158 17.53 43.92 11.07
N GLY A 159 17.27 42.62 11.09
CA GLY A 159 18.30 41.60 11.33
C GLY A 159 19.18 41.36 10.09
N ALA A 160 20.37 40.77 10.31
CA ALA A 160 21.27 40.39 9.23
C ALA A 160 20.61 39.45 8.19
N THR A 161 19.74 38.54 8.65
CA THR A 161 18.96 37.65 7.80
C THR A 161 17.96 38.40 6.92
N TYR A 162 17.30 39.44 7.44
CA TYR A 162 16.39 40.29 6.67
C TYR A 162 17.14 41.08 5.59
N LEU A 163 18.27 41.68 5.96
CA LEU A 163 19.15 42.39 5.02
C LEU A 163 19.74 41.47 3.95
N PHE A 164 20.03 40.21 4.30
CA PHE A 164 20.47 39.20 3.34
C PHE A 164 19.42 38.94 2.25
N PHE A 165 18.15 38.76 2.63
CA PHE A 165 17.07 38.56 1.66
C PHE A 165 16.83 39.81 0.81
N LYS A 166 16.97 41.01 1.39
CA LYS A 166 16.87 42.30 0.68
C LYS A 166 17.96 42.47 -0.38
N GLY A 167 19.19 42.08 -0.06
CA GLY A 167 20.35 42.19 -0.96
C GLY A 167 20.55 40.99 -1.88
N SER A 168 19.68 39.99 -1.84
CA SER A 168 19.85 38.76 -2.61
C SER A 168 19.44 38.93 -4.06
N ASN A 169 20.28 38.48 -4.99
CA ASN A 169 19.98 38.44 -6.42
C ASN A 169 19.27 37.14 -6.86
N TYR A 170 19.01 36.21 -5.92
CA TYR A 170 18.32 34.96 -6.24
C TYR A 170 16.81 35.20 -6.29
N SER A 171 16.15 34.79 -7.38
CA SER A 171 14.73 35.08 -7.63
C SER A 171 13.81 34.58 -6.52
N THR A 172 14.08 33.40 -5.96
CA THR A 172 13.33 32.84 -4.82
C THR A 172 13.47 33.71 -3.57
N TYR A 173 14.69 34.16 -3.25
CA TYR A 173 14.95 34.97 -2.06
C TYR A 173 14.40 36.39 -2.17
N ALA A 174 14.43 36.97 -3.38
CA ALA A 174 13.77 38.23 -3.66
C ALA A 174 12.23 38.12 -3.52
N LYS A 175 11.62 37.00 -3.93
CA LYS A 175 10.20 36.73 -3.70
C LYS A 175 9.87 36.60 -2.22
N MET A 176 10.70 35.88 -1.46
CA MET A 176 10.54 35.76 0.00
C MET A 176 10.65 37.12 0.69
N TYR A 177 11.58 37.98 0.26
CA TYR A 177 11.69 39.36 0.77
C TYR A 177 10.41 40.16 0.53
N LYS A 178 9.88 40.14 -0.70
CA LYS A 178 8.62 40.82 -1.03
C LYS A 178 7.47 40.32 -0.16
N TYR A 179 7.34 39.01 0.04
CA TYR A 179 6.33 38.45 0.93
C TYR A 179 6.47 38.95 2.38
N MET A 180 7.69 39.04 2.91
CA MET A 180 7.95 39.56 4.25
C MET A 180 7.64 41.06 4.37
N GLU A 181 7.86 41.84 3.31
CA GLU A 181 7.53 43.27 3.26
C GLU A 181 6.01 43.49 3.16
N ASP A 182 5.32 42.69 2.34
CA ASP A 182 3.87 42.73 2.17
C ASP A 182 3.10 42.30 3.43
N ASN A 183 3.71 41.45 4.29
CA ASN A 183 3.10 40.91 5.51
C ASN A 183 3.81 41.39 6.79
N ALA A 184 4.36 42.61 6.77
CA ALA A 184 5.21 43.13 7.84
C ALA A 184 4.57 43.08 9.24
N ASP A 185 3.28 43.37 9.37
CA ASP A 185 2.59 43.43 10.66
C ASP A 185 2.37 42.05 11.32
N ASP A 186 2.36 40.98 10.51
CA ASP A 186 2.07 39.61 10.96
C ASP A 186 3.32 38.75 11.18
N VAL A 187 4.43 39.15 10.55
CA VAL A 187 5.61 38.30 10.33
C VAL A 187 6.83 38.77 11.12
N PHE A 188 6.88 40.06 11.46
CA PHE A 188 7.95 40.62 12.28
C PHE A 188 7.59 40.54 13.78
N PRO A 189 8.45 39.94 14.61
CA PRO A 189 8.34 40.05 16.07
C PRO A 189 8.80 41.42 16.58
#